data_AF-A0A2V8KT95-F1
#
_entry.id   AF-A0A2V8KT95-F1
#
_cell.length_a   1.000
_cell.length_b   1.000
_cell.length_c   1.000
_cell.angle_alpha   90.00
_cell.angle_beta   90.00
_cell.angle_gamma   90.00
#
_symmetry.space_group_name_H-M   'P 1'
#
loop_
_entity.id
_entity.type
_entity.pdbx_description
1 polymer ?
#
loop_
_entity_poly.entity_id
_entity_poly.type
_entity_poly.pdbx_seq_one_letter_code
_entity_poly.pdbx_strand_id
1 'polypeptide(L)'
;ETLALTAILVLAIRAEEHGVLLPILWFAYEWLIRRNLNWRRLWLRYAIFTVVMAWFTYFKLTTMHDPDPTRPYYLDLSVLTFGRGYGWYFNSLYQTHLRWGGWFTISALLAILFAIRKNARAVFFMLFTYVTLLPYVFLVNHRFELYSYLPFVGVAGLLGLGVNAIQKGMRKVFSQPVAAAALSVLFLAAAAGNFRHEENRGRIGRGYLRDVFSEYRSFLTDLRSLPDAGTVPILYYTALPRHMDKDTVLCATEFALNRIDVETKVVESCPAEGACIAFENGRLRRIQ
;
A
#
# COMPACT_ATOMS: atom_id res chain seq x y z
N GLU A 1 25.83 21.08 -7.66
CA GLU A 1 25.33 20.17 -6.59
C GLU A 1 24.09 20.68 -5.87
N THR A 2 24.14 21.83 -5.17
CA THR A 2 23.00 22.30 -4.35
C THR A 2 21.74 22.55 -5.18
N LEU A 3 21.87 23.18 -6.35
CA LEU A 3 20.76 23.38 -7.30
C LEU A 3 20.17 22.07 -7.84
N ALA A 4 21.01 21.06 -8.11
CA ALA A 4 20.54 19.76 -8.57
C ALA A 4 19.78 19.01 -7.46
N LEU A 5 20.24 19.13 -6.21
CA LEU A 5 19.56 18.58 -5.04
C LEU A 5 18.22 19.28 -4.76
N THR A 6 18.18 20.61 -4.89
CA THR A 6 16.92 21.36 -4.79
C THR A 6 15.97 20.99 -5.94
N ALA A 7 16.47 20.80 -7.16
CA ALA A 7 15.66 20.33 -8.29
C ALA A 7 15.13 18.91 -8.06
N ILE A 8 15.94 17.98 -7.54
CA ILE A 8 15.50 16.63 -7.16
C ILE A 8 14.45 16.71 -6.04
N LEU A 9 14.63 17.59 -5.06
CA LEU A 9 13.63 17.79 -4.00
C LEU A 9 12.32 18.33 -4.59
N VAL A 10 12.38 19.35 -5.46
CA VAL A 10 11.19 19.93 -6.11
C VAL A 10 10.51 18.90 -7.02
N LEU A 11 11.27 18.06 -7.72
CA LEU A 11 10.74 16.96 -8.54
C LEU A 11 10.11 15.86 -7.66
N ALA A 12 10.71 15.51 -6.53
CA ALA A 12 10.17 14.56 -5.57
C ALA A 12 8.92 15.09 -4.85
N ILE A 13 8.85 16.40 -4.63
CA ILE A 13 7.67 17.11 -4.13
C ILE A 13 6.56 17.11 -5.18
N ARG A 14 6.90 17.28 -6.46
CA ARG A 14 5.97 17.21 -7.60
C ARG A 14 5.48 15.78 -7.88
N ALA A 15 6.21 14.74 -7.48
CA ALA A 15 5.76 13.35 -7.46
C ALA A 15 4.82 13.02 -6.26
N GLU A 16 4.33 14.07 -5.60
CA GLU A 16 3.17 14.18 -4.72
C GLU A 16 3.18 13.52 -3.34
N GLU A 17 3.96 12.46 -3.07
CA GLU A 17 3.76 11.73 -1.81
C GLU A 17 4.95 11.68 -0.85
N HIS A 18 6.19 11.91 -1.31
CA HIS A 18 7.39 11.60 -0.50
C HIS A 18 8.48 12.66 -0.49
N GLY A 19 8.28 13.79 -1.19
CA GLY A 19 9.21 14.92 -1.16
C GLY A 19 9.50 15.44 0.25
N VAL A 20 8.56 15.24 1.18
CA VAL A 20 8.65 15.66 2.58
C VAL A 20 9.76 14.94 3.34
N LEU A 21 9.97 13.68 3.02
CA LEU A 21 10.80 12.77 3.81
C LEU A 21 12.27 12.78 3.33
N LEU A 22 12.48 13.15 2.06
CA LEU A 22 13.75 13.07 1.38
C LEU A 22 14.87 13.86 2.08
N PRO A 23 14.66 15.09 2.61
CA PRO A 23 15.68 15.81 3.36
C PRO A 23 16.07 15.11 4.67
N ILE A 24 15.10 14.55 5.39
CA ILE A 24 15.37 13.84 6.66
C ILE A 24 16.20 12.58 6.39
N LEU A 25 15.87 11.84 5.33
CA LEU A 25 16.62 10.66 4.89
C LEU A 25 18.02 11.03 4.40
N TRP A 26 18.15 12.14 3.67
CA TRP A 26 19.44 12.66 3.22
C TRP A 26 20.32 13.09 4.40
N PHE A 27 19.72 13.70 5.44
CA PHE A 27 20.42 14.03 6.68
C PHE A 27 20.94 12.81 7.39
N ALA A 28 20.08 11.80 7.53
CA ALA A 28 20.46 10.53 8.11
C ALA A 28 21.61 9.87 7.34
N TYR A 29 21.57 9.91 6.01
CA TYR A 29 22.62 9.37 5.16
C TYR A 29 23.94 10.13 5.34
N GLU A 30 23.91 11.46 5.26
CA GLU A 30 25.12 12.26 5.42
C GLU A 30 25.70 12.11 6.83
N TRP A 31 24.88 12.14 7.87
CA TRP A 31 25.34 12.02 9.26
C TRP A 31 25.87 10.63 9.61
N LEU A 32 25.14 9.57 9.23
CA LEU A 32 25.47 8.20 9.68
C LEU A 32 26.41 7.49 8.71
N ILE A 33 26.33 7.75 7.41
CA ILE A 33 27.07 7.00 6.39
C ILE A 33 28.27 7.78 5.85
N ARG A 34 28.12 9.09 5.61
CA ARG A 34 29.17 9.91 4.99
C ARG A 34 30.21 10.33 6.03
N ARG A 35 31.44 9.81 5.90
CA ARG A 35 32.54 10.07 6.86
C ARG A 35 33.18 11.45 6.80
N ASN A 36 32.93 12.26 5.76
CA ASN A 36 33.61 13.53 5.55
C ASN A 36 32.58 14.68 5.41
N LEU A 37 32.23 15.25 6.57
CA LEU A 37 31.08 16.14 6.74
C LEU A 37 31.55 17.59 6.91
N ASN A 38 31.23 18.45 5.95
CA ASN A 38 31.45 19.88 6.08
C ASN A 38 30.19 20.53 6.69
N TRP A 39 30.18 20.66 8.02
CA TRP A 39 29.05 21.16 8.80
C TRP A 39 28.50 22.51 8.31
N ARG A 40 29.35 23.44 7.86
CA ARG A 40 28.91 24.77 7.42
C ARG A 40 28.10 24.72 6.12
N ARG A 41 28.51 23.88 5.16
CA ARG A 41 27.75 23.64 3.93
C ARG A 41 26.50 22.79 4.18
N LEU A 42 26.57 21.88 5.14
CA LEU A 42 25.44 21.07 5.59
C LEU A 42 24.30 21.97 6.10
N TRP A 43 24.59 22.81 7.10
CA TRP A 43 23.61 23.72 7.71
C TRP A 43 22.91 24.61 6.69
N LEU A 44 23.64 25.18 5.73
CA LEU A 44 23.05 26.04 4.70
C LEU A 44 22.09 25.27 3.78
N ARG A 45 22.41 24.01 3.44
CA ARG A 45 21.54 23.13 2.64
C ARG A 45 20.27 22.76 3.41
N TYR A 46 20.40 22.40 4.69
CA TYR A 46 19.24 22.04 5.51
C TYR A 46 18.38 23.23 5.88
N ALA A 47 18.93 24.43 6.05
CA ALA A 47 18.11 25.63 6.26
C ALA A 47 17.15 25.84 5.07
N ILE A 48 17.66 25.73 3.84
CA ILE A 48 16.84 25.82 2.62
C ILE A 48 15.82 24.67 2.57
N PHE A 49 16.24 23.44 2.84
CA PHE A 49 15.33 22.31 2.86
C PHE A 49 14.23 22.46 3.91
N THR A 50 14.55 22.84 5.15
CA THR A 50 13.57 23.04 6.23
C THR A 50 12.55 24.12 5.87
N VAL A 51 12.95 25.20 5.20
CA VAL A 51 12.02 26.25 4.74
C VAL A 51 11.09 25.71 3.65
N VAL A 52 11.62 25.04 2.61
CA VAL A 52 10.81 24.43 1.54
C VAL A 52 9.87 23.36 2.11
N MET A 53 10.35 22.61 3.09
CA MET A 53 9.63 21.57 3.81
C MET A 53 8.48 22.10 4.64
N ALA A 54 8.73 23.12 5.46
CA ALA A 54 7.72 23.78 6.26
C ALA A 54 6.66 24.40 5.35
N TRP A 55 7.07 25.06 4.26
CA TRP A 55 6.16 25.60 3.25
C TRP A 55 5.28 24.53 2.61
N PHE A 56 5.85 23.43 2.11
CA PHE A 56 5.09 22.37 1.46
C PHE A 56 4.18 21.64 2.44
N THR A 57 4.65 21.36 3.66
CA THR A 57 3.84 20.74 4.71
C THR A 57 2.67 21.63 5.10
N TYR A 58 2.91 22.93 5.28
CA TYR A 58 1.86 23.92 5.52
C TYR A 58 0.85 23.93 4.37
N PHE A 59 1.31 24.02 3.12
CA PHE A 59 0.44 24.03 1.94
C PHE A 59 -0.40 22.76 1.82
N LYS A 60 0.19 21.57 2.02
CA LYS A 60 -0.54 20.29 1.97
C LYS A 60 -1.54 20.16 3.12
N LEU A 61 -1.16 20.55 4.34
CA LEU A 61 -2.07 20.55 5.47
C LEU A 61 -3.23 21.54 5.27
N THR A 62 -3.03 22.69 4.65
CA THR A 62 -4.12 23.64 4.41
C THR A 62 -5.01 23.28 3.22
N THR A 63 -4.51 22.50 2.25
CA THR A 63 -5.25 22.13 1.03
C THR A 63 -5.89 20.75 1.06
N MET A 64 -5.35 19.80 1.83
CA MET A 64 -5.82 18.40 1.88
C MET A 64 -6.46 18.02 3.22
N HIS A 65 -6.51 18.92 4.19
CA HIS A 65 -7.16 18.63 5.46
C HIS A 65 -8.68 18.67 5.32
N ASP A 66 -9.25 17.48 5.16
CA ASP A 66 -10.68 17.27 5.31
C ASP A 66 -10.97 16.99 6.80
N PRO A 67 -11.77 17.83 7.49
CA PRO A 67 -12.06 17.65 8.91
C PRO A 67 -12.94 16.42 9.20
N ASP A 68 -13.56 15.85 8.17
CA ASP A 68 -14.46 14.71 8.31
C ASP A 68 -13.67 13.38 8.40
N PRO A 69 -13.79 12.62 9.51
CA PRO A 69 -13.09 11.35 9.70
C PRO A 69 -13.54 10.23 8.77
N THR A 70 -14.61 10.41 8.01
CA THR A 70 -15.08 9.44 7.00
C THR A 70 -14.45 9.66 5.63
N ARG A 71 -13.78 10.80 5.42
CA ARG A 71 -13.18 11.17 4.14
C ARG A 71 -11.79 10.53 3.98
N PRO A 72 -11.40 10.14 2.77
CA PRO A 72 -10.23 9.31 2.56
C PRO A 72 -8.91 10.02 2.94
N TYR A 73 -8.84 11.35 2.88
CA TYR A 73 -7.66 12.13 3.25
C TYR A 73 -7.68 12.70 4.68
N TYR A 74 -8.51 12.14 5.56
CA TYR A 74 -8.50 12.53 6.97
C TYR A 74 -7.13 12.29 7.62
N LEU A 75 -6.62 13.34 8.26
CA LEU A 75 -5.30 13.38 8.87
C LEU A 75 -5.43 13.70 10.37
N ASP A 76 -4.96 12.77 11.20
CA ASP A 76 -4.92 12.93 12.67
C ASP A 76 -3.49 12.81 13.17
N LEU A 77 -2.92 13.92 13.65
CA LEU A 77 -1.55 14.03 14.17
C LEU A 77 -1.41 13.61 15.65
N SER A 78 -2.43 12.97 16.24
CA SER A 78 -2.35 12.53 17.62
C SER A 78 -1.26 11.47 17.86
N VAL A 79 -0.63 11.52 19.03
CA VAL A 79 0.38 10.51 19.46
C VAL A 79 -0.23 9.10 19.49
N LEU A 80 -1.52 9.00 19.79
CA LEU A 80 -2.24 7.73 19.79
C LEU A 80 -2.39 7.17 18.37
N THR A 81 -2.71 8.01 17.38
CA THR A 81 -2.74 7.62 15.97
C THR A 81 -1.36 7.24 15.48
N PHE A 82 -0.32 7.98 15.91
CA PHE A 82 1.06 7.59 15.68
C PHE A 82 1.35 6.16 16.15
N GLY A 83 1.03 5.87 17.42
CA GLY A 83 1.26 4.55 17.99
C GLY A 83 0.44 3.45 17.32
N ARG A 84 -0.85 3.68 17.07
CA ARG A 84 -1.73 2.69 16.44
C ARG A 84 -1.36 2.41 14.99
N GLY A 85 -1.03 3.43 14.20
CA GLY A 85 -0.59 3.25 12.82
C GLY A 85 0.73 2.49 12.73
N TYR A 86 1.67 2.84 13.62
CA TYR A 86 2.93 2.12 13.78
C TYR A 86 2.72 0.64 14.10
N GLY A 87 1.94 0.35 15.15
CA GLY A 87 1.64 -1.02 15.55
C GLY A 87 0.89 -1.79 14.47
N TRP A 88 -0.06 -1.15 13.77
CA TRP A 88 -0.77 -1.76 12.64
C TRP A 88 0.20 -2.17 11.53
N TYR A 89 1.11 -1.29 11.10
CA TYR A 89 2.07 -1.61 10.04
C TYR A 89 2.94 -2.82 10.40
N PHE A 90 3.52 -2.82 11.60
CA PHE A 90 4.40 -3.92 12.01
C PHE A 90 3.63 -5.22 12.29
N ASN A 91 2.40 -5.14 12.79
CA ASN A 91 1.50 -6.29 12.89
C ASN A 91 1.14 -6.83 11.49
N SER A 92 0.89 -5.96 10.51
CA SER A 92 0.63 -6.39 9.13
C SER A 92 1.87 -7.01 8.47
N LEU A 93 3.05 -6.44 8.72
CA LEU A 93 4.33 -6.89 8.14
C LEU A 93 4.81 -8.22 8.74
N TYR A 94 4.77 -8.35 10.07
CA TYR A 94 5.27 -9.52 10.78
C TYR A 94 4.17 -10.49 11.24
N GLN A 95 2.91 -10.18 10.91
CA GLN A 95 1.74 -11.01 11.21
C GLN A 95 1.61 -11.33 12.70
N THR A 96 1.77 -10.31 13.54
CA THR A 96 1.60 -10.47 14.99
C THR A 96 0.40 -9.69 15.49
N HIS A 97 -0.06 -10.01 16.70
CA HIS A 97 -1.10 -9.27 17.39
C HIS A 97 -0.51 -8.47 18.56
N LEU A 98 0.72 -8.00 18.41
CA LEU A 98 1.38 -7.23 19.45
C LEU A 98 0.68 -5.87 19.60
N ARG A 99 0.49 -5.45 20.85
CA ARG A 99 0.10 -4.06 21.13
C ARG A 99 1.18 -3.13 20.61
N TRP A 100 0.78 -1.97 20.12
CA TRP A 100 1.72 -0.98 19.55
C TRP A 100 2.89 -0.65 20.49
N GLY A 101 2.65 -0.60 21.81
CA GLY A 101 3.72 -0.40 22.80
C GLY A 101 4.81 -1.47 22.77
N GLY A 102 4.46 -2.73 22.52
CA GLY A 102 5.43 -3.82 22.37
C GLY A 102 6.35 -3.62 21.16
N TRP A 103 5.80 -3.15 20.04
CA TRP A 103 6.60 -2.79 18.87
C TRP A 103 7.55 -1.64 19.16
N PHE A 104 7.12 -0.59 19.89
CA PHE A 104 8.02 0.47 20.32
C PHE A 104 9.16 -0.05 21.19
N THR A 105 8.87 -0.94 22.14
CA THR A 105 9.90 -1.53 23.00
C THR A 105 10.93 -2.32 22.18
N ILE A 106 10.48 -3.19 21.27
CA ILE A 106 11.38 -3.97 20.40
C ILE A 106 12.27 -3.03 19.58
N SER A 107 11.66 -2.01 18.99
CA SER A 107 12.33 -1.02 18.15
C SER A 107 13.34 -0.17 18.90
N ALA A 108 13.01 0.27 20.11
CA ALA A 108 13.92 0.99 20.98
C ALA A 108 15.11 0.13 21.39
N LEU A 109 14.88 -1.14 21.77
CA LEU A 109 15.94 -2.09 22.11
C LEU A 109 16.87 -2.35 20.92
N LEU A 110 16.33 -2.51 19.72
CA LEU A 110 17.13 -2.66 18.50
C LEU A 110 17.93 -1.40 18.19
N ALA A 111 17.35 -0.21 18.36
CA ALA A 111 18.04 1.06 18.16
C ALA A 111 19.24 1.21 19.11
N ILE A 112 19.02 0.94 20.39
CA ILE A 112 20.06 0.94 21.43
C ILE A 112 21.15 -0.08 21.08
N LEU A 113 20.78 -1.30 20.70
CA LEU A 113 21.72 -2.34 20.31
C LEU A 113 22.59 -1.91 19.12
N PHE A 114 22.00 -1.30 18.09
CA PHE A 114 22.73 -0.82 16.91
C PHE A 114 23.63 0.37 17.23
N ALA A 115 23.19 1.27 18.11
CA ALA A 115 24.00 2.38 18.61
C ALA A 115 25.22 1.88 19.40
N ILE A 116 25.03 0.94 20.34
CA ILE A 116 26.11 0.31 21.11
C ILE A 116 27.10 -0.41 20.18
N ARG A 117 26.60 -1.14 19.18
CA ARG A 117 27.43 -1.82 18.19
C ARG A 117 28.05 -0.87 17.15
N LYS A 118 27.80 0.44 17.26
CA LYS A 118 28.28 1.48 16.33
C LYS A 118 27.99 1.14 14.86
N ASN A 119 26.88 0.44 14.59
CA ASN A 119 26.51 0.02 13.25
C ASN A 119 25.67 1.12 12.59
N ALA A 120 26.34 2.15 12.09
CA ALA A 120 25.68 3.31 11.51
C ALA A 120 24.76 2.96 10.32
N ARG A 121 25.05 1.87 9.59
CA ARG A 121 24.18 1.36 8.52
C ARG A 121 22.85 0.83 9.06
N ALA A 122 22.88 0.09 10.16
CA ALA A 122 21.68 -0.43 10.78
C ALA A 122 20.82 0.70 11.38
N VAL A 123 21.46 1.67 12.03
CA VAL A 123 20.77 2.89 12.52
C VAL A 123 20.14 3.66 11.34
N PHE A 124 20.85 3.79 10.22
CA PHE A 124 20.34 4.45 9.02
C PHE A 124 19.10 3.74 8.45
N PHE A 125 19.15 2.42 8.22
CA PHE A 125 17.99 1.69 7.68
C PHE A 125 16.80 1.66 8.63
N MET A 126 17.06 1.65 9.95
CA MET A 126 16.01 1.78 10.95
C MET A 126 15.34 3.16 10.89
N LEU A 127 16.14 4.24 10.84
CA LEU A 127 15.61 5.59 10.69
C LEU A 127 14.87 5.75 9.35
N PHE A 128 15.41 5.18 8.27
CA PHE A 128 14.77 5.15 6.97
C PHE A 128 13.38 4.54 7.04
N THR A 129 13.25 3.39 7.69
CA THR A 129 11.97 2.71 7.90
C THR A 129 10.99 3.63 8.64
N TYR A 130 11.39 4.26 9.75
CA TYR A 130 10.48 5.11 10.53
C TYR A 130 10.06 6.38 9.81
N VAL A 131 11.00 7.06 9.16
CA VAL A 131 10.73 8.30 8.46
C VAL A 131 9.80 8.04 7.28
N THR A 132 10.06 6.99 6.50
CA THR A 132 9.18 6.61 5.38
C THR A 132 7.82 6.08 5.80
N LEU A 133 7.67 5.66 7.06
CA LEU A 133 6.40 5.21 7.62
C LEU A 133 5.48 6.38 8.02
N LEU A 134 6.03 7.55 8.34
CA LEU A 134 5.27 8.68 8.90
C LEU A 134 4.02 9.08 8.10
N PRO A 135 4.06 9.21 6.76
CA PRO A 135 2.88 9.58 5.98
C PRO A 135 1.73 8.57 6.12
N TYR A 136 2.06 7.28 6.17
CA TYR A 136 1.08 6.18 6.29
C TYR A 136 0.44 6.09 7.66
N VAL A 137 1.16 6.51 8.69
CA VAL A 137 0.69 6.46 10.06
C VAL A 137 -0.39 7.51 10.30
N PHE A 138 -0.22 8.70 9.71
CA PHE A 138 -1.11 9.85 9.92
C PHE A 138 -2.27 9.93 8.91
N LEU A 139 -2.19 9.24 7.77
CA LEU A 139 -3.30 9.07 6.83
C LEU A 139 -4.18 7.86 7.23
N VAL A 140 -5.07 8.09 8.20
CA VAL A 140 -5.83 7.02 8.88
C VAL A 140 -6.66 6.17 7.91
N ASN A 141 -7.24 6.79 6.88
CA ASN A 141 -8.15 6.15 5.92
C ASN A 141 -7.46 5.64 4.64
N HIS A 142 -6.14 5.83 4.48
CA HIS A 142 -5.34 5.40 3.32
C HIS A 142 -4.34 4.28 3.67
N ARG A 143 -4.71 3.37 4.58
CA ARG A 143 -3.87 2.22 4.97
C ARG A 143 -3.93 1.07 3.96
N PHE A 144 -3.69 1.35 2.68
CA PHE A 144 -3.64 0.33 1.63
C PHE A 144 -2.25 -0.29 1.52
N GLU A 145 -2.19 -1.61 1.35
CA GLU A 145 -0.93 -2.39 1.28
C GLU A 145 0.01 -1.91 0.16
N LEU A 146 -0.53 -1.37 -0.95
CA LEU A 146 0.23 -0.96 -2.13
C LEU A 146 1.25 0.16 -1.86
N TYR A 147 1.00 1.02 -0.88
CA TYR A 147 1.88 2.14 -0.57
C TYR A 147 3.00 1.79 0.43
N SER A 148 3.02 0.58 0.98
CA SER A 148 4.00 0.15 1.99
C SER A 148 5.42 -0.12 1.46
N TYR A 149 5.68 0.13 0.17
CA TYR A 149 6.93 -0.26 -0.50
C TYR A 149 8.17 0.52 -0.02
N LEU A 150 8.04 1.77 0.42
CA LEU A 150 9.18 2.57 0.89
C LEU A 150 9.71 2.10 2.25
N PRO A 151 8.88 1.99 3.32
CA PRO A 151 9.34 1.43 4.59
C PRO A 151 9.92 0.01 4.44
N PHE A 152 9.40 -0.77 3.47
CA PHE A 152 9.93 -2.08 3.14
C PHE A 152 11.40 -2.04 2.70
N VAL A 153 11.86 -1.03 1.97
CA VAL A 153 13.29 -0.88 1.61
C VAL A 153 14.17 -0.76 2.86
N GLY A 154 13.70 -0.02 3.88
CA GLY A 154 14.39 0.09 5.16
C GLY A 154 14.48 -1.26 5.89
N VAL A 155 13.37 -2.00 5.96
CA VAL A 155 13.33 -3.34 6.56
C VAL A 155 14.22 -4.32 5.79
N ALA A 156 14.17 -4.32 4.46
CA ALA A 156 15.02 -5.15 3.61
C ALA A 156 16.51 -4.85 3.81
N GLY A 157 16.87 -3.57 3.97
CA GLY A 157 18.23 -3.17 4.32
C GLY A 157 18.70 -3.71 5.67
N LEU A 158 17.82 -3.67 6.70
CA LEU A 158 18.08 -4.29 8.00
C LEU A 158 18.26 -5.81 7.89
N LEU A 159 17.39 -6.49 7.13
CA LEU A 159 17.50 -7.92 6.88
C LEU A 159 18.81 -8.26 6.15
N GLY A 160 19.20 -7.49 5.14
CA GLY A 160 20.47 -7.67 4.43
C GLY A 160 21.70 -7.52 5.35
N LEU A 161 21.67 -6.58 6.29
CA LEU A 161 22.72 -6.49 7.33
C LEU A 161 22.70 -7.71 8.26
N GLY A 162 21.51 -8.20 8.61
CA GLY A 162 21.32 -9.42 9.39
C GLY A 162 21.90 -10.65 8.68
N VAL A 163 21.59 -10.86 7.40
CA VAL A 163 22.10 -11.97 6.59
C VAL A 163 23.63 -11.96 6.55
N ASN A 164 24.26 -10.79 6.39
CA ASN A 164 25.72 -10.68 6.44
C ASN A 164 26.30 -11.09 7.81
N ALA A 165 25.62 -10.74 8.91
CA ALA A 165 26.03 -11.15 10.25
C ALA A 165 25.87 -12.67 10.45
N ILE A 166 24.75 -13.24 10.01
CA ILE A 166 24.49 -14.68 10.03
C ILE A 166 25.54 -15.42 9.21
N GLN A 167 25.83 -14.97 7.99
CA GLN A 167 26.84 -15.58 7.11
C GLN A 167 28.23 -15.55 7.76
N LYS A 168 28.63 -14.44 8.39
CA LYS A 168 29.89 -14.37 9.15
C LYS A 168 29.92 -15.33 10.33
N GLY A 169 28.79 -15.49 11.03
CA GLY A 169 28.65 -16.47 12.13
C GLY A 169 28.79 -17.91 11.63
N MET A 170 28.07 -18.27 10.57
CA MET A 170 28.09 -19.61 10.00
C MET A 170 29.48 -19.99 9.47
N ARG A 171 30.22 -19.06 8.88
CA ARG A 171 31.60 -19.29 8.42
C ARG A 171 32.60 -19.58 9.55
N LYS A 172 32.25 -19.29 10.81
CA LYS A 172 33.08 -19.68 11.97
C LYS A 172 32.92 -21.16 12.34
N VAL A 173 31.81 -21.76 11.94
CA VAL A 173 31.42 -23.12 12.33
C VAL A 173 31.50 -24.08 11.13
N PHE A 174 31.22 -23.59 9.93
CA PHE A 174 31.16 -24.37 8.70
C PHE A 174 32.11 -23.83 7.64
N SER A 175 32.59 -24.72 6.75
CA SER A 175 33.34 -24.33 5.56
C SER A 175 32.47 -23.46 4.63
N GLN A 176 33.11 -22.59 3.83
CA GLN A 176 32.39 -21.69 2.92
C GLN A 176 31.33 -22.38 2.02
N PRO A 177 31.61 -23.52 1.36
CA PRO A 177 30.60 -24.16 0.52
C PRO A 177 29.41 -24.70 1.32
N VAL A 178 29.66 -25.24 2.53
CA VAL A 178 28.60 -25.75 3.41
C VAL A 178 27.75 -24.61 3.96
N ALA A 179 28.37 -23.51 4.38
CA ALA A 179 27.65 -22.33 4.85
C ALA A 179 26.77 -21.71 3.75
N ALA A 180 27.27 -21.65 2.51
CA ALA A 180 26.49 -21.17 1.37
C ALA A 180 25.30 -22.08 1.08
N ALA A 181 25.52 -23.40 0.99
CA ALA A 181 24.45 -24.37 0.76
C ALA A 181 23.38 -24.31 1.86
N ALA A 182 23.78 -24.25 3.13
CA ALA A 182 22.85 -24.15 4.25
C ALA A 182 22.03 -22.85 4.23
N LEU A 183 22.65 -21.71 3.90
CA LEU A 183 21.92 -20.45 3.73
C LEU A 183 20.93 -20.49 2.56
N SER A 184 21.30 -21.10 1.44
CA SER A 184 20.40 -21.29 0.29
C SER A 184 19.21 -22.18 0.64
N VAL A 185 19.43 -23.27 1.38
CA VAL A 185 18.34 -24.15 1.85
C VAL A 185 17.43 -23.42 2.82
N LEU A 186 17.98 -22.66 3.78
CA LEU A 186 17.20 -21.84 4.71
C LEU A 186 16.37 -20.78 3.98
N PHE A 187 16.95 -20.14 2.96
CA PHE A 187 16.22 -19.19 2.13
C PHE A 187 15.06 -19.84 1.38
N LEU A 188 15.30 -21.00 0.73
CA LEU A 188 14.25 -21.74 0.03
C LEU A 188 13.15 -22.20 1.00
N ALA A 189 13.51 -22.67 2.19
CA ALA A 189 12.54 -23.05 3.21
C ALA A 189 11.69 -21.86 3.69
N ALA A 190 12.32 -20.70 3.94
CA ALA A 190 11.61 -19.48 4.31
C ALA A 190 10.71 -18.96 3.18
N ALA A 191 11.19 -18.97 1.93
CA ALA A 191 10.41 -18.57 0.76
C ALA A 191 9.22 -19.49 0.51
N ALA A 192 9.41 -20.81 0.61
CA ALA A 192 8.33 -21.79 0.47
C ALA A 192 7.31 -21.68 1.61
N GLY A 193 7.78 -21.46 2.84
CA GLY A 193 6.91 -21.19 4.00
C GLY A 193 6.07 -19.94 3.79
N ASN A 194 6.70 -18.84 3.36
CA ASN A 194 6.01 -17.59 3.06
C ASN A 194 5.00 -17.73 1.92
N PHE A 195 5.39 -18.41 0.83
CA PHE A 195 4.49 -18.68 -0.31
C PHE A 195 3.25 -19.46 0.15
N ARG A 196 3.42 -20.56 0.90
CA ARG A 196 2.29 -21.34 1.42
C ARG A 196 1.41 -20.53 2.36
N HIS A 197 2.03 -19.69 3.18
CA HIS A 197 1.30 -18.81 4.09
C HIS A 197 0.42 -17.83 3.30
N GLU A 198 1.00 -17.11 2.33
CA GLU A 198 0.26 -16.17 1.49
C GLU A 198 -0.78 -16.87 0.60
N GLU A 199 -0.47 -18.06 0.12
CA GLU A 199 -1.42 -18.89 -0.64
C GLU A 199 -2.67 -19.21 0.20
N ASN A 200 -2.48 -19.58 1.47
CA ASN A 200 -3.57 -19.88 2.40
C ASN A 200 -4.38 -18.61 2.74
N ARG A 201 -3.70 -17.48 3.01
CA ARG A 201 -4.36 -16.19 3.27
C ARG A 201 -5.21 -15.74 2.09
N GLY A 202 -4.64 -15.85 0.88
CA GLY A 202 -5.32 -15.48 -0.35
C GLY A 202 -6.37 -16.49 -0.80
N ARG A 203 -6.54 -17.66 -0.17
CA ARG A 203 -7.45 -18.69 -0.68
C ARG A 203 -8.91 -18.27 -0.61
N ILE A 204 -9.34 -17.67 0.50
CA ILE A 204 -10.72 -17.18 0.69
C ILE A 204 -10.96 -15.96 -0.21
N GLY A 205 -10.03 -15.00 -0.21
CA GLY A 205 -10.13 -13.80 -1.04
C GLY A 205 -10.12 -14.11 -2.55
N ARG A 206 -9.29 -15.07 -3.00
CA ARG A 206 -9.27 -15.51 -4.40
C ARG A 206 -10.52 -16.28 -4.78
N GLY A 207 -11.10 -17.07 -3.87
CA GLY A 207 -12.41 -17.70 -4.07
C GLY A 207 -13.49 -16.65 -4.31
N TYR A 208 -13.62 -15.70 -3.38
CA TYR A 208 -14.54 -14.58 -3.49
C TYR A 208 -14.33 -13.77 -4.78
N LEU A 209 -13.09 -13.35 -5.07
CA LEU A 209 -12.78 -12.60 -6.30
C LEU A 209 -13.09 -13.42 -7.56
N ARG A 210 -12.79 -14.72 -7.56
CA ARG A 210 -13.11 -15.60 -8.68
C ARG A 210 -14.61 -15.70 -8.90
N ASP A 211 -15.39 -15.81 -7.83
CA ASP A 211 -16.85 -15.85 -7.90
C ASP A 211 -17.40 -14.53 -8.46
N VAL A 212 -16.97 -13.39 -7.90
CA VAL A 212 -17.31 -12.03 -8.38
C VAL A 212 -16.96 -11.87 -9.87
N PHE A 213 -15.73 -12.22 -10.28
CA PHE A 213 -15.31 -12.10 -11.67
C PHE A 213 -16.05 -13.06 -12.60
N SER A 214 -16.39 -14.27 -12.14
CA SER A 214 -17.15 -15.22 -12.94
C SER A 214 -18.58 -14.73 -13.19
N GLU A 215 -19.21 -14.15 -12.17
CA GLU A 215 -20.56 -13.61 -12.24
C GLU A 215 -20.58 -12.36 -13.12
N TYR A 216 -19.62 -11.45 -12.91
CA TYR A 216 -19.42 -10.26 -13.73
C TYR A 216 -19.17 -10.59 -15.20
N ARG A 217 -18.30 -11.57 -15.48
CA ARG A 217 -18.04 -12.03 -16.84
C ARG A 217 -19.29 -12.63 -17.49
N SER A 218 -20.04 -13.46 -16.76
CA SER A 218 -21.26 -14.09 -17.27
C SER A 218 -22.31 -13.03 -17.58
N PHE A 219 -22.51 -12.08 -16.67
CA PHE A 219 -23.38 -10.92 -16.86
C PHE A 219 -23.04 -10.14 -18.14
N LEU A 220 -21.77 -9.73 -18.32
CA LEU A 220 -21.35 -8.99 -19.52
C LEU A 220 -21.50 -9.80 -20.81
N THR A 221 -21.19 -11.09 -20.77
CA THR A 221 -21.26 -11.97 -21.94
C THR A 221 -22.72 -12.15 -22.37
N ASP A 222 -23.60 -12.42 -21.42
CA ASP A 222 -25.02 -12.62 -21.69
C ASP A 222 -25.69 -11.33 -22.14
N LEU A 223 -25.36 -10.19 -21.50
CA LEU A 223 -25.90 -8.88 -21.87
C LEU A 223 -25.53 -8.48 -23.31
N ARG A 224 -24.30 -8.77 -23.75
CA ARG A 224 -23.87 -8.56 -25.14
C ARG A 224 -24.57 -9.48 -26.14
N SER A 225 -25.00 -10.64 -25.68
CA SER A 225 -25.68 -11.63 -26.53
C SER A 225 -27.19 -11.37 -26.67
N LEU A 226 -27.75 -10.44 -25.89
CA LEU A 226 -29.17 -10.11 -25.96
C LEU A 226 -29.45 -9.29 -27.23
N PRO A 227 -30.29 -9.80 -28.15
CA PRO A 227 -30.44 -9.23 -29.50
C PRO A 227 -30.98 -7.79 -29.53
N ASP A 228 -31.70 -7.36 -28.49
CA ASP A 228 -32.33 -6.02 -28.44
C ASP A 228 -31.76 -5.11 -27.32
N ALA A 229 -30.83 -5.62 -26.49
CA ALA A 229 -30.30 -4.84 -25.37
C ALA A 229 -29.54 -3.59 -25.84
N GLY A 230 -28.92 -3.65 -27.03
CA GLY A 230 -28.19 -2.54 -27.63
C GLY A 230 -29.05 -1.44 -28.25
N THR A 231 -30.37 -1.58 -28.34
CA THR A 231 -31.27 -0.61 -28.99
C THR A 231 -32.28 0.03 -28.05
N VAL A 232 -32.51 -0.56 -26.88
CA VAL A 232 -33.49 -0.05 -25.92
C VAL A 232 -32.89 1.10 -25.09
N PRO A 233 -33.65 2.17 -24.80
CA PRO A 233 -33.17 3.29 -23.99
C PRO A 233 -33.13 2.97 -22.48
N ILE A 234 -34.02 2.08 -22.00
CA ILE A 234 -34.12 1.71 -20.58
C ILE A 234 -34.16 0.19 -20.43
N LEU A 235 -33.21 -0.37 -19.67
CA LEU A 235 -33.20 -1.78 -19.29
C LEU A 235 -33.71 -1.95 -17.85
N TYR A 236 -34.74 -2.77 -17.70
CA TYR A 236 -35.34 -3.07 -16.41
C TYR A 236 -34.78 -4.38 -15.85
N TYR A 237 -34.24 -4.33 -14.64
CA TYR A 237 -33.68 -5.48 -13.94
C TYR A 237 -34.59 -5.91 -12.79
N THR A 238 -35.09 -7.15 -12.81
CA THR A 238 -35.87 -7.70 -11.69
C THR A 238 -35.02 -8.50 -10.70
N ALA A 239 -33.87 -9.01 -11.16
CA ALA A 239 -32.89 -9.70 -10.33
C ALA A 239 -31.47 -9.29 -10.76
N LEU A 240 -30.63 -9.00 -9.77
CA LEU A 240 -29.24 -8.59 -9.96
C LEU A 240 -28.26 -9.71 -9.61
N PRO A 241 -27.05 -9.68 -10.19
CA PRO A 241 -25.92 -10.42 -9.68
C PRO A 241 -25.69 -10.15 -8.18
N ARG A 242 -25.30 -11.17 -7.42
CA ARG A 242 -25.17 -11.11 -5.95
C ARG A 242 -24.20 -10.05 -5.46
N HIS A 243 -23.18 -9.76 -6.28
CA HIS A 243 -22.09 -8.86 -5.94
C HIS A 243 -22.16 -7.51 -6.67
N MET A 244 -23.29 -7.17 -7.29
CA MET A 244 -23.47 -5.89 -7.96
C MET A 244 -24.62 -5.09 -7.32
N ASP A 245 -24.37 -3.81 -7.10
CA ASP A 245 -25.39 -2.83 -6.75
C ASP A 245 -25.90 -2.08 -8.00
N LYS A 246 -26.84 -1.15 -7.79
CA LYS A 246 -27.49 -0.41 -8.88
C LYS A 246 -26.49 0.36 -9.73
N ASP A 247 -25.51 1.00 -9.10
CA ASP A 247 -24.51 1.83 -9.78
C ASP A 247 -23.52 0.96 -10.58
N THR A 248 -23.11 -0.17 -10.00
CA THR A 248 -22.25 -1.15 -10.67
C THR A 248 -22.93 -1.74 -11.90
N VAL A 249 -24.24 -2.02 -11.82
CA VAL A 249 -25.03 -2.55 -12.93
C VAL A 249 -25.15 -1.54 -14.07
N LEU A 250 -25.37 -0.26 -13.76
CA LEU A 250 -25.39 0.81 -14.76
C LEU A 250 -24.06 0.87 -15.52
N CYS A 251 -22.96 1.04 -14.79
CA CYS A 251 -21.61 1.09 -15.37
C CYS A 251 -21.27 -0.16 -16.19
N ALA A 252 -21.62 -1.34 -15.68
CA ALA A 252 -21.40 -2.61 -16.39
C ALA A 252 -22.26 -2.70 -17.67
N THR A 253 -23.49 -2.18 -17.64
CA THR A 253 -24.40 -2.17 -18.78
C THR A 253 -23.90 -1.24 -19.88
N GLU A 254 -23.53 -0.01 -19.51
CA GLU A 254 -22.93 0.98 -20.42
C GLU A 254 -21.67 0.43 -21.10
N PHE A 255 -20.80 -0.21 -20.31
CA PHE A 255 -19.58 -0.85 -20.80
C PHE A 255 -19.87 -2.08 -21.70
N ALA A 256 -20.85 -2.91 -21.34
CA ALA A 256 -21.19 -4.10 -22.13
C ALA A 256 -21.71 -3.73 -23.51
N LEU A 257 -22.60 -2.74 -23.56
CA LEU A 257 -23.31 -2.27 -24.76
C LEU A 257 -22.56 -1.18 -25.52
N ASN A 258 -21.45 -0.68 -24.97
CA ASN A 258 -20.65 0.41 -25.53
C ASN A 258 -21.47 1.69 -25.78
N ARG A 259 -22.29 2.08 -24.79
CA ARG A 259 -23.24 3.20 -24.84
C ARG A 259 -23.34 3.89 -23.47
N ILE A 260 -23.56 5.19 -23.44
CA ILE A 260 -23.68 6.01 -22.20
C ILE A 260 -25.09 6.60 -22.00
N ASP A 261 -25.98 6.32 -22.93
CA ASP A 261 -27.35 6.84 -23.00
C ASP A 261 -28.38 5.79 -22.54
N VAL A 262 -27.91 4.63 -22.07
CA VAL A 262 -28.77 3.55 -21.58
C VAL A 262 -29.03 3.74 -20.08
N GLU A 263 -30.30 3.87 -19.70
CA GLU A 263 -30.70 3.88 -18.30
C GLU A 263 -30.93 2.45 -17.80
N THR A 264 -30.55 2.18 -16.55
CA THR A 264 -30.88 0.91 -15.89
C THR A 264 -31.79 1.16 -14.69
N LYS A 265 -32.89 0.41 -14.59
CA LYS A 265 -33.84 0.52 -13.46
C LYS A 265 -34.05 -0.84 -12.81
N VAL A 266 -33.86 -0.91 -11.50
CA VAL A 266 -34.13 -2.12 -10.72
C VAL A 266 -35.56 -2.07 -10.21
N VAL A 267 -36.39 -3.03 -10.62
CA VAL A 267 -37.84 -3.03 -10.41
C VAL A 267 -38.30 -4.36 -9.83
N GLU A 268 -39.33 -4.35 -8.98
CA GLU A 268 -39.90 -5.60 -8.43
C GLU A 268 -40.78 -6.34 -9.45
N SER A 269 -41.36 -5.62 -10.41
CA SER A 269 -42.18 -6.17 -11.48
C SER A 269 -41.88 -5.49 -12.82
N CYS A 270 -41.91 -6.26 -13.91
CA CYS A 270 -41.63 -5.74 -15.25
C CYS A 270 -42.73 -4.76 -15.69
N PRO A 271 -42.38 -3.57 -16.18
CA PRO A 271 -43.34 -2.65 -16.77
C PRO A 271 -43.91 -3.20 -18.09
N ALA A 272 -45.08 -2.69 -18.50
CA ALA A 272 -45.75 -3.11 -19.72
C ALA A 272 -44.94 -2.82 -21.01
N GLU A 273 -44.04 -1.83 -20.96
CA GLU A 273 -43.20 -1.42 -22.07
C GLU A 273 -41.72 -1.37 -21.62
N GLY A 274 -40.82 -1.82 -22.50
CA GLY A 274 -39.38 -1.89 -22.24
C GLY A 274 -38.83 -3.31 -22.23
N ALA A 275 -37.50 -3.44 -22.24
CA ALA A 275 -36.83 -4.74 -22.14
C ALA A 275 -36.58 -5.08 -20.67
N CYS A 276 -37.12 -6.21 -20.22
CA CYS A 276 -37.02 -6.67 -18.85
C CYS A 276 -36.11 -7.90 -18.76
N ILE A 277 -35.13 -7.85 -17.88
CA ILE A 277 -34.10 -8.87 -17.74
C ILE A 277 -33.87 -9.24 -16.28
N ALA A 278 -33.48 -10.49 -16.04
CA ALA A 278 -33.19 -11.03 -14.72
C ALA A 278 -31.90 -11.84 -14.75
N PHE A 279 -31.05 -11.61 -13.76
CA PHE A 279 -29.87 -12.44 -13.55
C PHE A 279 -30.20 -13.55 -12.54
N GLU A 280 -30.42 -14.76 -13.03
CA GLU A 280 -30.81 -15.91 -12.23
C GLU A 280 -29.93 -17.13 -12.54
N ASN A 281 -29.54 -17.86 -11.51
CA ASN A 281 -28.71 -19.07 -11.64
C ASN A 281 -27.42 -18.84 -12.45
N GLY A 282 -26.82 -17.66 -12.32
CA GLY A 282 -25.57 -17.29 -12.98
C GLY A 282 -25.72 -16.92 -14.46
N ARG A 283 -26.94 -16.68 -14.96
CA ARG A 283 -27.18 -16.22 -16.33
C ARG A 283 -28.17 -15.08 -16.39
N LEU A 284 -27.97 -14.19 -17.35
CA LEU A 284 -28.94 -13.16 -17.68
C LEU A 284 -30.00 -13.74 -18.62
N ARG A 285 -31.27 -13.56 -18.26
CA ARG A 285 -32.43 -14.01 -19.04
C ARG A 285 -33.34 -12.85 -19.33
N ARG A 286 -33.94 -12.86 -20.51
CA ARG A 286 -35.04 -11.95 -20.85
C ARG A 286 -36.34 -12.48 -20.27
N ILE A 287 -37.08 -11.60 -19.61
CA ILE A 287 -38.43 -11.86 -19.11
C ILE A 287 -39.46 -11.31 -20.10
N GLN A 288 -39.20 -10.13 -20.67
CA GLN A 288 -40.09 -9.41 -21.59
C GLN A 288 -39.28 -8.60 -22.61
#